data_AF-A0A6G0AIQ7-F1
#
_entry.id   AF-A0A6G0AIQ7-F1
#
_cell.length_a   1.000
_cell.length_b   1.000
_cell.length_c   1.000
_cell.angle_alpha   90.00
_cell.angle_beta   90.00
_cell.angle_gamma   90.00
#
_symmetry.space_group_name_H-M   'P 1'
#
loop_
_entity.id
_entity.type
_entity.pdbx_description
1 polymer ?
#
loop_
_entity_poly.entity_id
_entity_poly.type
_entity_poly.pdbx_seq_one_letter_code
_entity_poly.pdbx_strand_id
1 'polypeptide(L)' 'MSERTLIQRLGIKAGHKYLIFNAPDAYLEALGELPPNTTLATEPDGSSFDAVQVFVHNKAEVDTLAPIAIDAL' A
#
# COMPACT_ATOMS: atom_id res chain seq x y z
N MET A 1 20.11 -15.84 5.93
CA MET A 1 19.14 -15.47 4.87
C MET A 1 18.47 -14.20 5.35
N SER A 2 18.66 -13.05 4.71
CA SER A 2 18.33 -11.74 5.27
C SER A 2 16.88 -11.63 5.76
N GLU A 3 16.71 -11.56 7.08
CA GLU A 3 15.44 -11.47 7.83
C GLU A 3 14.77 -10.09 7.68
N ARG A 4 14.75 -9.52 6.47
CA ARG A 4 14.09 -8.24 6.24
C ARG A 4 12.58 -8.46 6.20
N THR A 5 11.87 -7.81 7.11
CA THR A 5 10.41 -7.78 7.12
C THR A 5 9.88 -7.16 5.83
N LEU A 6 8.63 -7.47 5.47
CA LEU A 6 7.98 -6.91 4.26
C LEU A 6 8.06 -5.38 4.23
N ILE A 7 7.87 -4.74 5.38
CA ILE A 7 8.04 -3.29 5.60
C ILE A 7 9.42 -2.79 5.18
N GLN A 8 10.49 -3.49 5.59
CA GLN A 8 11.86 -3.13 5.21
C GLN A 8 12.15 -3.36 3.72
N ARG A 9 11.47 -4.32 3.08
CA ARG A 9 11.61 -4.58 1.64
C ARG A 9 10.84 -3.57 0.79
N LEU A 10 9.66 -3.17 1.23
CA LEU A 10 8.83 -2.15 0.59
C LEU A 10 9.33 -0.73 0.86
N GLY A 11 10.25 -0.56 1.81
CA GLY A 11 10.76 0.76 2.20
C GLY A 11 9.71 1.59 2.92
N ILE A 12 8.78 0.93 3.63
CA ILE A 12 7.75 1.60 4.44
C ILE A 12 8.46 2.31 5.60
N LYS A 13 8.36 3.64 5.61
CA LYS A 13 8.99 4.51 6.61
C LYS A 13 7.96 4.98 7.63
N ALA A 14 8.41 5.13 8.87
CA ALA A 14 7.65 5.78 9.94
C ALA A 14 7.23 7.19 9.53
N GLY A 15 6.00 7.58 9.89
CA GLY A 15 5.47 8.94 9.66
C GLY A 15 4.83 9.19 8.30
N HIS A 16 4.81 8.20 7.41
CA HIS A 16 4.23 8.33 6.07
C HIS A 16 2.86 7.65 5.95
N LYS A 17 2.05 8.15 5.01
CA LYS A 17 0.75 7.61 4.61
C LYS A 17 0.92 6.68 3.41
N TYR A 18 0.52 5.42 3.60
CA TYR A 18 0.53 4.40 2.55
C TYR A 18 -0.90 3.98 2.21
N LEU A 19 -1.23 3.98 0.92
CA LEU A 19 -2.46 3.40 0.41
C LEU A 19 -2.16 2.03 -0.19
N ILE A 20 -2.78 0.99 0.35
CA ILE A 20 -2.71 -0.37 -0.19
C ILE A 20 -4.07 -0.71 -0.78
N PHE A 21 -4.23 -0.48 -2.07
CA PHE A 21 -5.50 -0.62 -2.75
C PHE A 21 -5.68 -2.01 -3.35
N ASN A 22 -6.86 -2.61 -3.13
CA ASN A 22 -7.25 -3.93 -3.63
C ASN A 22 -6.32 -5.09 -3.20
N ALA A 23 -5.62 -4.95 -2.07
CA ALA A 23 -4.76 -6.03 -1.57
C ALA A 23 -5.58 -7.24 -1.10
N PRO A 24 -5.07 -8.46 -1.32
CA PRO A 24 -5.65 -9.65 -0.69
C PRO A 24 -5.45 -9.57 0.82
N ASP A 25 -6.42 -10.09 1.58
CA ASP A 25 -6.42 -10.02 3.06
C ASP A 25 -5.11 -10.53 3.68
N ALA A 26 -4.59 -11.64 3.13
CA ALA A 26 -3.32 -12.23 3.56
C ALA A 26 -2.10 -11.31 3.42
N TYR A 27 -2.15 -10.28 2.56
CA TYR A 27 -1.06 -9.32 2.41
C TYR A 27 -1.00 -8.34 3.59
N LEU A 28 -2.16 -7.90 4.08
CA LEU A 28 -2.24 -7.02 5.25
C LEU A 28 -1.73 -7.73 6.50
N GLU A 29 -2.07 -9.02 6.65
CA GLU A 29 -1.52 -9.87 7.72
C GLU A 29 0.01 -10.05 7.59
N ALA A 30 0.51 -10.22 6.36
CA ALA A 30 1.94 -10.40 6.10
C ALA A 30 2.78 -9.14 6.32
N LEU A 31 2.19 -7.94 6.24
CA LEU A 31 2.88 -6.68 6.56
C LEU A 31 3.36 -6.65 8.02
N GLY A 32 2.61 -7.27 8.93
CA GLY A 32 2.94 -7.32 10.35
C GLY A 32 2.86 -5.95 11.03
N GLU A 33 3.70 -5.73 12.04
CA GLU A 33 3.71 -4.46 12.79
C GLU A 33 4.26 -3.30 11.96
N LEU A 34 3.38 -2.35 11.64
CA LEU A 34 3.76 -1.11 10.96
C LEU A 34 4.67 -0.25 11.85
N PRO A 35 5.63 0.49 11.26
CA PRO A 35 6.46 1.41 12.02
C PRO A 35 5.61 2.48 12.73
N PRO A 36 6.08 3.04 13.85
CA PRO A 36 5.35 4.08 14.57
C PRO A 36 5.03 5.28 13.67
N ASN A 37 3.85 5.88 13.86
CA ASN A 37 3.32 6.99 13.07
C ASN A 37 3.10 6.68 11.58
N THR A 38 3.16 5.42 11.15
CA THR A 38 2.76 5.02 9.79
C THR A 38 1.25 4.93 9.73
N THR A 39 0.66 5.54 8.71
CA THR A 39 -0.78 5.41 8.45
C THR A 39 -0.97 4.52 7.24
N LEU A 40 -1.75 3.46 7.40
CA LEU A 40 -2.10 2.56 6.31
C LEU A 40 -3.59 2.71 6.02
N ALA A 41 -3.93 3.02 4.77
CA ALA A 41 -5.31 2.97 4.28
C ALA A 41 -5.43 1.86 3.24
N THR A 42 -6.59 1.21 3.19
CA THR A 42 -6.91 0.21 2.16
C THR A 42 -7.83 0.76 1.07
N GLU A 43 -8.38 1.95 1.32
CA GLU A 43 -9.29 2.64 0.42
C GLU A 43 -8.84 4.11 0.30
N PRO A 44 -8.96 4.71 -0.90
CA PRO A 44 -8.74 6.13 -1.06
C PRO A 44 -9.81 6.91 -0.29
N ASP A 45 -9.38 7.71 0.69
CA ASP A 45 -10.23 8.57 1.52
C ASP A 45 -10.32 10.02 0.99
N GLY A 46 -9.77 10.26 -0.21
CA GLY A 46 -9.62 11.59 -0.81
C GLY A 46 -8.45 12.40 -0.22
N SER A 47 -7.63 11.80 0.65
CA SER A 47 -6.35 12.37 1.08
C SER A 47 -5.24 12.03 0.07
N SER A 48 -4.17 12.82 0.07
CA SER A 48 -2.90 12.45 -0.56
C SER A 48 -2.12 11.44 0.28
N PHE A 49 -1.48 10.47 -0.38
CA PHE A 49 -0.65 9.43 0.23
C PHE A 49 0.79 9.54 -0.28
N ASP A 50 1.77 9.34 0.60
CA ASP A 50 3.18 9.36 0.22
C ASP A 50 3.57 8.21 -0.73
N ALA A 51 2.82 7.11 -0.67
CA ALA A 51 3.00 5.98 -1.56
C ALA A 51 1.70 5.18 -1.71
N VAL A 52 1.44 4.74 -2.94
CA VAL A 52 0.28 3.93 -3.30
C VAL A 52 0.75 2.61 -3.90
N GLN A 53 0.24 1.50 -3.37
CA GLN A 53 0.44 0.16 -3.89
C GLN A 53 -0.91 -0.43 -4.28
N VAL A 54 -1.09 -0.70 -5.57
CA VAL A 54 -2.31 -1.34 -6.09
C VAL A 54 -2.02 -2.79 -6.44
N PHE A 55 -2.90 -3.68 -6.01
CA PHE A 55 -2.90 -5.08 -6.41
C PHE A 55 -3.92 -5.27 -7.54
N VAL A 56 -3.50 -5.90 -8.63
CA VAL A 56 -4.31 -6.11 -9.82
C VAL A 56 -4.14 -7.56 -10.30
N HIS A 57 -5.23 -8.18 -10.71
CA HIS A 57 -5.24 -9.54 -11.25
C HIS A 57 -5.13 -9.58 -12.77
N ASN A 58 -5.56 -8.51 -13.44
CA ASN A 58 -5.65 -8.43 -14.88
C ASN A 58 -5.42 -7.00 -15.38
N LYS A 59 -5.27 -6.86 -16.69
CA LYS A 59 -5.07 -5.56 -17.33
C LYS A 59 -6.25 -4.61 -17.15
N ALA A 60 -7.48 -5.12 -17.16
CA ALA A 60 -8.66 -4.27 -17.01
C ALA A 60 -8.68 -3.57 -15.64
N GLU A 61 -8.21 -4.25 -14.59
CA GLU A 61 -8.01 -3.66 -13.26
C GLU A 61 -6.91 -2.60 -13.23
N VAL A 62 -5.87 -2.71 -14.06
CA VAL A 62 -4.89 -1.62 -14.20
C VAL A 62 -5.56 -0.39 -14.78
N ASP A 63 -6.33 -0.57 -15.86
CA ASP A 63 -6.97 0.55 -16.56
C ASP A 63 -8.01 1.26 -15.68
N THR A 64 -8.65 0.57 -14.73
CA THR A 64 -9.63 1.15 -13.80
C THR A 64 -9.02 1.67 -12.49
N LEU A 65 -8.06 0.96 -11.90
CA LEU A 65 -7.52 1.28 -10.58
C LEU A 65 -6.31 2.21 -10.62
N ALA A 66 -5.51 2.20 -11.70
CA ALA A 66 -4.38 3.11 -11.86
C ALA A 66 -4.77 4.60 -11.78
N PRO A 67 -5.82 5.10 -12.46
CA PRO A 67 -6.18 6.51 -12.36
C PRO A 67 -6.58 6.91 -10.93
N ILE A 68 -7.28 6.03 -10.20
CA ILE A 68 -7.66 6.26 -8.79
C ILE A 68 -6.41 6.32 -7.90
N ALA A 69 -5.45 5.43 -8.15
CA ALA A 69 -4.21 5.36 -7.40
C ALA A 69 -3.28 6.55 -7.67
N ILE A 70 -3.29 7.08 -8.89
CA ILE A 70 -2.51 8.27 -9.27
C ILE A 70 -3.12 9.52 -8.64
N ASP A 71 -4.45 9.62 -8.57
CA ASP A 71 -5.15 10.75 -7.93
C ASP A 71 -4.89 10.80 -6.40
N ALA A 72 -4.66 9.63 -5.80
CA ALA A 72 -4.35 9.47 -4.39
C ALA A 72 -2.85 9.69 -4.04
N LEU A 73 -1.97 9.89 -5.02
CA LEU A 73 -0.53 10.12 -4.81
C LEU A 73 -0.24 11.63 -4.64
#